data_AF-I5BXU6-F1
#
_entry.id   AF-I5BXU6-F1
#
_cell.length_a   1.000
_cell.length_b   1.000
_cell.length_c   1.000
_cell.angle_alpha   90.00
_cell.angle_beta   90.00
_cell.angle_gamma   90.00
#
_symmetry.space_group_name_H-M   'P 1'
#
loop_
_entity.id
_entity.type
_entity.pdbx_description
1 polymer ?
#
loop_
_entity_poly.entity_id
_entity_poly.type
_entity_poly.pdbx_seq_one_letter_code
_entity_poly.pdbx_strand_id
1 'polypeptide(L)'
;MGLPCLFFAIMKKKKDWFKIKRYPHIGLPLDIRDRYKWIEPYITNPEKIAKHRFLPFIHKSLTVRKFRKVYCEKDGKLDPNFLLEGKALRKADKKDRELCSR
;
A
#
# COMPACT_ATOMS: atom_id res chain seq x y z
N MET A 1 20.27 -22.04 62.64
CA MET A 1 21.29 -21.67 61.63
C MET A 1 20.61 -21.68 60.27
N GLY A 2 20.05 -20.54 59.86
CA GLY A 2 19.29 -20.43 58.63
C GLY A 2 20.20 -20.30 57.41
N LEU A 3 19.90 -21.05 56.35
CA LEU A 3 20.41 -20.73 55.02
C LEU A 3 19.45 -19.72 54.39
N PRO A 4 19.88 -18.48 54.10
CA PRO A 4 19.08 -17.59 53.28
C PRO A 4 19.05 -18.16 51.86
N CYS A 5 17.86 -18.61 51.48
CA CYS A 5 17.50 -18.98 50.12
C CYS A 5 17.88 -17.82 49.18
N LEU A 6 18.88 -18.04 48.33
CA LEU A 6 19.31 -17.08 47.31
C LEU A 6 18.19 -16.94 46.28
N PHE A 7 17.31 -15.97 46.50
CA PHE A 7 16.39 -15.45 45.49
C PHE A 7 17.22 -14.78 44.38
N PHE A 8 17.61 -15.56 43.39
CA PHE A 8 18.21 -15.04 42.16
C PHE A 8 17.09 -14.40 41.33
N ALA A 9 16.81 -13.13 41.58
CA ALA A 9 15.92 -12.34 40.74
C ALA A 9 16.55 -12.17 39.34
N ILE A 10 16.05 -12.92 38.36
CA ILE A 10 16.42 -12.76 36.95
C ILE A 10 15.88 -11.41 36.49
N MET A 11 16.72 -10.37 36.49
CA MET A 11 16.41 -9.10 35.84
C MET A 11 16.17 -9.36 34.34
N LYS A 12 14.90 -9.36 33.90
CA LYS A 12 14.57 -9.44 32.48
C LYS A 12 15.08 -8.18 31.78
N LYS A 13 16.19 -8.30 31.05
CA LYS A 13 16.67 -7.25 30.15
C LYS A 13 15.56 -6.92 29.13
N LYS A 14 15.29 -5.63 28.91
CA LYS A 14 14.32 -5.17 27.89
C LYS A 14 14.74 -5.70 26.53
N LYS A 15 13.76 -6.26 25.80
CA LYS A 15 13.98 -6.81 24.46
C LYS A 15 14.32 -5.68 23.50
N ASP A 16 15.41 -5.84 22.77
CA ASP A 16 15.82 -4.90 21.73
C ASP A 16 14.92 -5.03 20.49
N TRP A 17 14.63 -3.90 19.85
CA TRP A 17 13.79 -3.83 18.66
C TRP A 17 14.60 -4.04 17.37
N PHE A 18 15.91 -3.82 17.41
CA PHE A 18 16.80 -3.99 16.25
C PHE A 18 17.38 -5.40 16.19
N LYS A 19 17.18 -6.11 15.08
CA LYS A 19 17.79 -7.43 14.85
C LYS A 19 18.28 -7.55 13.42
N ILE A 20 19.58 -7.80 13.26
CA ILE A 20 20.18 -8.04 11.95
C ILE A 20 19.71 -9.40 11.41
N LYS A 21 19.24 -9.39 10.18
CA LYS A 21 18.84 -10.58 9.44
C LYS A 21 19.88 -10.88 8.38
N ARG A 22 20.42 -12.11 8.41
CA ARG A 22 21.40 -12.60 7.44
C ARG A 22 20.71 -13.10 6.16
N TYR A 23 19.88 -12.24 5.55
CA TYR A 23 19.34 -12.56 4.23
C TYR A 23 20.49 -12.69 3.22
N PRO A 24 20.40 -13.52 2.17
CA PRO A 24 21.34 -13.47 1.07
C PRO A 24 21.19 -12.10 0.39
N HIS A 25 22.06 -11.15 0.73
CA HIS A 25 21.96 -9.77 0.24
C HIS A 25 22.65 -9.63 -1.12
N ILE A 26 22.14 -8.73 -1.97
CA ILE A 26 22.76 -8.30 -3.24
C ILE A 26 23.99 -7.37 -2.98
N GLY A 27 24.47 -7.28 -1.73
CA GLY A 27 25.55 -6.37 -1.31
C GLY A 27 26.22 -6.79 0.01
N LEU A 28 27.03 -5.89 0.60
CA LEU A 28 27.79 -6.14 1.83
C LEU A 28 26.86 -6.38 3.05
N PRO A 29 27.18 -7.35 3.93
CA PRO A 29 26.42 -7.59 5.15
C PRO A 29 26.48 -6.40 6.11
N LEU A 30 25.34 -6.07 6.72
CA LEU A 30 25.26 -5.06 7.79
C LEU A 30 25.88 -5.59 9.08
N ASP A 31 26.64 -4.75 9.77
CA ASP A 31 27.17 -5.02 11.10
C ASP A 31 26.32 -4.35 12.19
N ILE A 32 26.42 -4.84 13.43
CA ILE A 32 25.72 -4.30 14.60
C ILE A 32 26.13 -2.85 14.84
N ARG A 33 27.37 -2.49 14.52
CA ARG A 33 27.91 -1.13 14.65
C ARG A 33 27.20 -0.12 13.74
N ASP A 34 26.70 -0.58 12.59
CA ASP A 34 26.00 0.29 11.63
C ASP A 34 24.70 0.85 12.18
N ARG A 35 24.09 0.13 13.15
CA ARG A 35 22.91 0.59 13.88
C ARG A 35 23.10 2.01 14.39
N TYR A 36 24.14 2.20 15.19
CA TYR A 36 24.41 3.46 15.88
C TYR A 36 25.10 4.48 14.97
N LYS A 37 25.84 4.00 13.96
CA LYS A 37 26.56 4.87 13.02
C LYS A 37 25.61 5.65 12.12
N TRP A 38 24.58 5.00 11.58
CA TRP A 38 23.69 5.67 10.64
C TRP A 38 22.26 5.15 10.59
N ILE A 39 21.97 3.89 10.91
CA ILE A 39 20.62 3.33 10.70
C ILE A 39 19.60 3.97 11.64
N GLU A 40 19.84 3.92 12.95
CA GLU A 40 18.96 4.47 13.98
C GLU A 40 18.72 5.99 13.82
N PRO A 41 19.75 6.84 13.62
CA PRO A 41 19.51 8.26 13.37
C PRO A 41 18.85 8.52 12.02
N TYR A 42 18.99 7.62 11.03
CA TYR A 42 18.32 7.77 9.74
C TYR A 42 16.82 7.49 9.85
N ILE A 43 16.43 6.37 10.48
CA ILE A 43 15.02 5.95 10.57
C ILE A 43 14.22 6.75 11.60
N THR A 44 14.89 7.46 12.52
CA THR A 44 14.23 8.30 13.54
C THR A 44 14.09 9.75 13.08
N ASN A 45 14.82 10.17 12.04
CA ASN A 45 14.75 11.54 11.54
C ASN A 45 13.48 11.74 10.68
N PRO A 46 12.56 12.64 11.09
CA PRO A 46 11.29 12.84 10.40
C PRO A 46 11.46 13.35 8.95
N GLU A 47 12.48 14.14 8.66
CA GLU A 47 12.76 14.66 7.31
C GLU A 47 13.17 13.53 6.36
N LYS A 48 14.02 12.62 6.83
CA LYS A 48 14.45 11.44 6.07
C LYS A 48 13.30 10.46 5.86
N ILE A 49 12.48 10.24 6.89
CA ILE A 49 11.26 9.44 6.78
C ILE A 49 10.33 10.06 5.75
N ALA A 50 10.09 11.37 5.79
CA ALA A 50 9.22 12.06 4.84
C ALA A 50 9.72 11.91 3.39
N LYS A 51 11.03 12.08 3.17
CA LYS A 51 11.65 11.91 1.84
C LYS A 51 11.50 10.49 1.30
N HIS A 52 11.62 9.47 2.15
CA HIS A 52 11.56 8.06 1.77
C HIS A 52 10.23 7.40 2.15
N ARG A 53 9.19 8.20 2.39
CA ARG A 53 7.86 7.71 2.73
C ARG A 53 7.35 6.89 1.56
N PHE A 54 7.27 5.58 1.74
CA PHE A 54 6.58 4.73 0.78
C PHE A 54 5.10 5.14 0.81
N LEU A 55 4.62 5.66 -0.32
CA LEU A 55 3.24 6.08 -0.54
C LEU A 55 2.53 5.08 -1.46
N PRO A 56 2.40 3.79 -1.07
CA PRO A 56 1.70 2.83 -1.92
C PRO A 56 0.26 3.28 -2.14
N PHE A 57 -0.35 3.94 -1.16
CA PHE A 57 -1.76 4.34 -1.21
C PHE A 57 -1.99 5.76 -1.72
N ILE A 58 -1.39 6.15 -2.86
CA ILE A 58 -1.97 7.26 -3.63
C ILE A 58 -3.25 6.71 -4.25
N HIS A 59 -4.40 7.05 -3.68
CA HIS A 59 -5.69 6.71 -4.27
C HIS A 59 -5.78 7.39 -5.65
N LYS A 60 -5.65 6.59 -6.70
CA LYS A 60 -5.77 7.05 -8.09
C LYS A 60 -7.17 6.70 -8.55
N SER A 61 -8.00 7.70 -8.79
CA SER A 61 -9.27 7.54 -9.50
C SER A 61 -9.05 7.80 -10.98
N LEU A 62 -9.55 6.93 -11.83
CA LEU A 62 -9.49 7.08 -13.28
C LEU A 62 -10.91 7.12 -13.83
N THR A 63 -11.20 8.20 -14.53
CA THR A 63 -12.45 8.33 -15.28
C THR A 63 -12.32 7.60 -16.60
N VAL A 64 -13.25 6.68 -16.89
CA VAL A 64 -13.34 6.05 -18.22
C VAL A 64 -14.66 6.44 -18.87
N ARG A 65 -14.57 6.98 -20.11
CA ARG A 65 -15.73 7.25 -20.95
C ARG A 65 -16.28 5.92 -21.50
N LYS A 66 -17.60 5.74 -21.41
CA LYS A 66 -18.32 4.62 -21.99
C LYS A 66 -19.28 5.15 -23.03
N PHE A 67 -19.33 4.46 -24.17
CA PHE A 67 -20.28 4.72 -25.24
C PHE A 67 -21.07 3.45 -25.46
N ARG A 68 -22.28 3.37 -24.92
CA ARG A 68 -23.13 2.15 -24.97
C ARG A 68 -24.40 2.39 -25.77
N LYS A 69 -24.90 1.34 -26.41
CA LYS A 69 -26.24 1.31 -27.00
C LYS A 69 -27.27 1.24 -25.87
N VAL A 70 -28.40 1.92 -26.06
CA VAL A 70 -29.54 1.87 -25.14
C VAL A 70 -30.62 1.01 -25.79
N TYR A 71 -31.24 0.15 -24.99
CA TYR A 71 -32.27 -0.78 -25.44
C TYR A 71 -33.53 -0.55 -24.63
N CYS A 72 -34.70 -0.68 -25.26
CA CYS A 72 -35.99 -0.62 -24.59
C CYS A 72 -36.18 -1.84 -23.70
N GLU A 73 -36.60 -1.63 -22.45
CA GLU A 73 -36.81 -2.72 -21.47
C GLU A 73 -37.97 -3.65 -21.85
N LYS A 74 -38.94 -3.16 -22.62
CA LYS A 74 -40.15 -3.92 -22.99
C LYS A 74 -39.90 -4.91 -24.14
N ASP A 75 -39.14 -4.50 -25.15
CA ASP A 75 -38.99 -5.23 -26.41
C ASP A 75 -37.56 -5.70 -26.70
N GLY A 76 -36.58 -5.26 -25.89
CA GLY A 76 -35.15 -5.56 -26.12
C GLY A 76 -34.55 -4.93 -27.38
N LYS A 77 -35.34 -4.15 -28.14
CA LYS A 77 -34.92 -3.43 -29.35
C LYS A 77 -34.14 -2.16 -28.99
N LEU A 78 -33.35 -1.65 -29.93
CA LEU A 78 -32.62 -0.39 -29.73
C LEU A 78 -33.62 0.75 -29.51
N ASP A 79 -33.34 1.60 -28.53
CA ASP A 79 -34.20 2.73 -28.21
C ASP A 79 -34.27 3.71 -29.40
N PRO A 80 -35.47 4.04 -29.92
CA PRO A 80 -35.64 4.90 -31.10
C PRO A 80 -35.02 6.28 -30.92
N ASN A 81 -34.89 6.78 -29.69
CA ASN A 81 -34.24 8.06 -29.39
C ASN A 81 -32.72 8.05 -29.69
N PHE A 82 -32.13 6.85 -29.80
CA PHE A 82 -30.73 6.65 -30.14
C PHE A 82 -30.55 6.09 -31.56
N LEU A 83 -31.52 6.30 -32.45
CA LEU A 83 -31.39 6.11 -33.90
C LEU A 83 -31.43 7.46 -34.60
N LEU A 84 -30.38 7.77 -35.36
CA LEU A 84 -30.35 8.93 -36.25
C LEU A 84 -30.00 8.44 -37.64
N GLU A 85 -30.86 8.70 -38.63
CA GLU A 85 -30.64 8.31 -40.04
C GLU A 85 -30.28 6.83 -40.21
N GLY A 86 -30.93 5.94 -39.45
CA GLY A 86 -30.67 4.50 -39.47
C GLY A 86 -29.37 4.05 -38.78
N LYS A 87 -28.59 4.97 -38.21
CA LYS A 87 -27.37 4.69 -37.44
C LYS A 87 -27.65 4.71 -35.94
N ALA A 88 -27.19 3.69 -35.24
CA ALA A 88 -27.30 3.59 -33.79
C ALA A 88 -26.32 4.54 -33.08
N LEU A 89 -26.84 5.59 -32.46
CA LEU A 89 -26.11 6.48 -31.57
C LEU A 89 -25.76 5.76 -30.26
N ARG A 90 -24.62 6.14 -29.68
CA ARG A 90 -24.15 5.60 -28.39
C ARG A 90 -24.34 6.66 -27.31
N LYS A 91 -25.00 6.30 -26.22
CA LYS A 91 -25.12 7.15 -25.03
C LYS A 91 -23.74 7.29 -24.40
N ALA A 92 -23.31 8.54 -24.26
CA ALA A 92 -22.11 8.89 -23.52
C ALA A 92 -22.38 8.74 -22.02
N ASP A 93 -21.49 8.04 -21.34
CA ASP A 93 -21.55 7.81 -19.90
C ASP A 93 -20.14 7.86 -19.31
N LYS A 94 -20.05 8.24 -18.03
CA LYS A 94 -18.79 8.38 -17.30
C LYS A 94 -18.84 7.41 -16.12
N LYS A 95 -17.93 6.44 -16.10
CA LYS A 95 -17.75 5.57 -14.93
C LYS A 95 -16.42 5.85 -14.27
N ASP A 96 -16.48 6.26 -13.02
CA ASP A 96 -15.30 6.37 -12.18
C ASP A 96 -14.83 4.97 -11.77
N ARG A 97 -13.52 4.79 -11.77
CA ARG A 97 -12.86 3.54 -11.38
C ARG A 97 -11.79 3.87 -10.36
N GLU A 98 -11.76 3.09 -9.29
CA GLU A 98 -10.64 3.10 -8.36
C GLU A 98 -9.52 2.23 -8.94
N LEU A 99 -8.31 2.79 -9.01
CA LEU A 99 -7.11 2.01 -9.23
C LEU A 99 -6.48 1.74 -7.87
N CYS A 100 -6.58 0.49 -7.43
CA CYS A 100 -5.72 0.02 -6.36
C CYS A 100 -4.30 -0.06 -6.92
N SER A 101 -3.34 0.61 -6.28
CA SER A 101 -1.91 0.51 -6.62
C SER A 101 -1.50 -0.96 -6.59
N ARG A 102 -1.16 -1.53 -7.74
CA ARG A 102 -0.57 -2.88 -7.82
C ARG A 102 0.84 -2.89 -7.26
#